data_AF-A0A9P8VIX7-F1
#
_entry.id   AF-A0A9P8VIX7-F1
#
_cell.length_a   1.000
_cell.length_b   1.000
_cell.length_c   1.000
_cell.angle_alpha   90.00
_cell.angle_beta   90.00
_cell.angle_gamma   90.00
#
_symmetry.space_group_name_H-M   'P 1'
#
loop_
_entity.id
_entity.type
_entity.pdbx_description
1 polymer ?
#
loop_
_entity_poly.entity_id
_entity_poly.type
_entity_poly.pdbx_seq_one_letter_code
_entity_poly.pdbx_strand_id
1 'polypeptide(L)'
;MDTSAILTKILAGGVAGVSETLITYPAEFAKTRRQLYSDRAATGPPPSSLAILRSTIRQHGLSGVYAGCAALVTSNAAKSGIRFLAFETTRTRLDEMSGTTPGKPRAAWINVISGLSAGVAESILVVTPGEAVKTKMIHAASTMDGGPYTNRGPIGAAGVLVRQEGVRGLWSGLLPVLCKQGTNSAVRFTTFAMLQERVAGWWPRLDGGIGTTLVLGGISGVFTVYASMPFDNIKTRMQRVDSQYTGMLDCARQTLRADGIGAFWRGTSPRLVRLTLSSGITFTVYEQVVRLIKSASLPAAASAQRL
;
A
#
# COMPACT_ATOMS: atom_id res chain seq x y z
N MET A 1 -20.64 23.96 -1.60
CA MET A 1 -20.14 22.66 -2.10
C MET A 1 -21.16 21.61 -1.72
N ASP A 2 -21.76 20.93 -2.68
CA ASP A 2 -22.84 19.97 -2.43
C ASP A 2 -22.37 18.77 -1.60
N THR A 3 -22.93 18.63 -0.40
CA THR A 3 -22.68 17.51 0.52
C THR A 3 -22.96 16.15 -0.15
N SER A 4 -23.94 16.10 -1.06
CA SER A 4 -24.27 14.94 -1.91
C SER A 4 -23.12 14.49 -2.81
N ALA A 5 -22.41 15.44 -3.43
CA ALA A 5 -21.30 15.12 -4.32
C ALA A 5 -20.07 14.60 -3.56
N ILE A 6 -19.84 15.09 -2.35
CA ILE A 6 -18.76 14.62 -1.47
C ILE A 6 -19.07 13.21 -0.97
N LEU A 7 -20.30 12.97 -0.50
CA LEU A 7 -20.75 11.66 -0.02
C LEU A 7 -20.65 10.60 -1.14
N THR A 8 -21.05 10.95 -2.36
CA THR A 8 -20.96 10.07 -3.53
C THR A 8 -19.51 9.68 -3.83
N LYS A 9 -18.56 10.63 -3.75
CA LYS A 9 -17.13 10.35 -3.97
C LYS A 9 -16.55 9.46 -2.89
N ILE A 10 -16.93 9.66 -1.63
CA ILE A 10 -16.49 8.83 -0.49
C ILE A 10 -17.02 7.40 -0.63
N LEU A 11 -18.32 7.24 -0.92
CA LEU A 11 -18.94 5.93 -1.11
C LEU A 11 -18.35 5.20 -2.34
N ALA A 12 -18.20 5.90 -3.47
CA ALA A 12 -17.58 5.33 -4.66
C ALA A 12 -16.13 4.90 -4.40
N GLY A 13 -15.35 5.71 -3.66
CA GLY A 13 -13.99 5.35 -3.26
C GLY A 13 -13.93 4.15 -2.32
N GLY A 14 -14.83 4.07 -1.34
CA GLY A 14 -14.93 2.94 -0.42
C GLY A 14 -15.30 1.63 -1.14
N VAL A 15 -16.32 1.66 -2.00
CA VAL A 15 -16.75 0.51 -2.81
C VAL A 15 -15.64 0.09 -3.78
N ALA A 16 -14.95 1.04 -4.41
CA ALA A 16 -13.83 0.75 -5.29
C ALA A 16 -12.69 0.06 -4.52
N GLY A 17 -12.35 0.53 -3.32
CA GLY A 17 -11.29 -0.07 -2.49
C GLY A 17 -11.64 -1.47 -1.99
N VAL A 18 -12.90 -1.72 -1.60
CA VAL A 18 -13.37 -3.07 -1.22
C VAL A 18 -13.36 -3.99 -2.43
N SER A 19 -13.87 -3.53 -3.57
CA SER A 19 -13.90 -4.30 -4.82
C SER A 19 -12.49 -4.65 -5.32
N GLU A 20 -11.57 -3.68 -5.29
CA GLU A 20 -10.15 -3.93 -5.59
C GLU A 20 -9.59 -5.00 -4.66
N THR A 21 -9.85 -4.89 -3.36
CA THR A 21 -9.35 -5.85 -2.37
C THR A 21 -9.91 -7.24 -2.66
N LEU A 22 -11.20 -7.37 -2.98
CA LEU A 22 -11.83 -8.64 -3.34
C LEU A 22 -11.23 -9.26 -4.60
N ILE A 23 -11.04 -8.47 -5.66
CA ILE A 23 -10.49 -8.95 -6.94
C ILE A 23 -9.02 -9.34 -6.82
N THR A 24 -8.24 -8.59 -6.03
CA THR A 24 -6.80 -8.85 -5.83
C THR A 24 -6.54 -9.88 -4.74
N TYR A 25 -7.55 -10.21 -3.91
CA TYR A 25 -7.40 -11.13 -2.78
C TYR A 25 -6.85 -12.51 -3.17
N PRO A 26 -7.32 -13.18 -4.24
CA PRO A 26 -6.77 -14.49 -4.62
C PRO A 26 -5.27 -14.45 -4.94
N ALA A 27 -4.78 -13.34 -5.51
CA ALA A 27 -3.36 -13.17 -5.79
C ALA A 27 -2.55 -12.92 -4.51
N GLU A 28 -3.06 -12.10 -3.60
CA GLU A 28 -2.45 -11.88 -2.27
C GLU A 28 -2.45 -13.16 -1.42
N PHE A 29 -3.53 -13.94 -1.47
CA PHE A 29 -3.65 -15.24 -0.83
C PHE A 29 -2.61 -16.22 -1.37
N ALA A 30 -2.52 -16.36 -2.70
CA ALA A 30 -1.57 -17.25 -3.35
C ALA A 30 -0.12 -16.85 -3.04
N LYS A 31 0.19 -15.55 -3.05
CA LYS A 31 1.51 -15.03 -2.66
C LYS A 31 1.83 -15.38 -1.22
N THR A 32 0.91 -15.12 -0.29
CA THR A 32 1.10 -15.38 1.13
C THR A 32 1.30 -16.87 1.40
N ARG A 33 0.46 -17.73 0.81
CA ARG A 33 0.61 -19.19 0.90
C ARG A 33 1.93 -19.66 0.29
N ARG A 34 2.33 -19.15 -0.88
CA ARG A 34 3.59 -19.53 -1.52
C ARG A 34 4.81 -19.14 -0.67
N GLN A 35 4.78 -17.97 -0.05
CA GLN A 35 5.81 -17.55 0.90
C GLN A 35 5.91 -18.54 2.06
N LEU A 36 4.79 -18.95 2.63
CA LEU A 36 4.74 -19.98 3.69
C LEU A 36 5.19 -21.37 3.21
N TYR A 37 5.00 -21.73 1.93
CA TYR A 37 5.39 -23.02 1.35
C TYR A 37 6.88 -23.11 0.97
N SER A 38 7.48 -22.01 0.48
CA SER A 38 8.92 -21.93 0.19
C SER A 38 9.80 -22.13 1.43
N ASP A 39 9.15 -22.04 2.57
CA ASP A 39 9.70 -21.86 3.89
C ASP A 39 9.53 -23.15 4.72
N ARG A 40 8.48 -23.94 4.47
CA ARG A 40 8.42 -25.35 4.90
C ARG A 40 9.43 -26.13 4.07
N ALA A 41 10.36 -26.84 4.73
CA ALA A 41 11.35 -27.73 4.12
C ALA A 41 10.71 -28.95 3.41
N ALA A 42 9.85 -28.69 2.43
CA ALA A 42 9.27 -29.69 1.56
C ALA A 42 10.27 -29.97 0.45
N THR A 43 10.56 -31.26 0.26
CA THR A 43 11.39 -31.83 -0.80
C THR A 43 10.81 -31.47 -2.19
N GLY A 44 11.12 -30.29 -2.72
CA GLY A 44 10.76 -29.89 -4.08
C GLY A 44 10.59 -28.37 -4.26
N PRO A 45 10.60 -27.88 -5.52
CA PRO A 45 10.33 -26.47 -5.80
C PRO A 45 8.94 -26.07 -5.31
N PRO A 46 8.78 -24.86 -4.73
CA PRO A 46 7.50 -24.43 -4.17
C PRO A 46 6.42 -24.44 -5.25
N PRO A 47 5.20 -24.95 -4.95
CA PRO A 47 4.14 -25.05 -5.94
C PRO A 47 3.83 -23.67 -6.52
N SER A 48 3.54 -23.65 -7.83
CA SER A 48 3.20 -22.41 -8.51
C SER A 48 1.99 -21.74 -7.85
N SER A 49 1.92 -20.40 -7.92
CA SER A 49 0.81 -19.65 -7.31
C SER A 49 -0.56 -20.14 -7.81
N LEU A 50 -0.63 -20.60 -9.07
CA LEU A 50 -1.82 -21.24 -9.65
C LEU A 50 -2.10 -22.63 -9.09
N ALA A 51 -1.07 -23.44 -8.81
CA ALA A 51 -1.25 -24.75 -8.19
C ALA A 51 -1.79 -24.64 -6.76
N ILE A 52 -1.35 -23.63 -6.00
CA ILE A 52 -1.87 -23.33 -4.66
C ILE A 52 -3.34 -22.89 -4.72
N LEU A 53 -3.67 -21.99 -5.65
CA LEU A 53 -5.06 -21.58 -5.88
C LEU A 53 -5.95 -22.76 -6.25
N ARG A 54 -5.52 -23.56 -7.24
CA ARG A 54 -6.29 -24.72 -7.73
C ARG A 54 -6.50 -25.80 -6.67
N SER A 55 -5.46 -26.10 -5.88
CA SER A 55 -5.57 -27.07 -4.78
C SER A 55 -6.47 -26.56 -3.66
N THR A 56 -6.38 -25.28 -3.29
CA THR A 56 -7.26 -24.67 -2.28
C THR A 56 -8.72 -24.71 -2.72
N ILE A 57 -9.02 -24.35 -3.98
CA ILE A 57 -10.38 -24.39 -4.53
C ILE A 57 -10.92 -25.83 -4.53
N ARG A 58 -10.10 -26.81 -4.89
CA ARG A 58 -10.50 -28.23 -4.86
C ARG A 58 -10.79 -28.77 -3.45
N GLN A 59 -10.12 -28.26 -2.43
CA GLN A 59 -10.24 -28.76 -1.06
C GLN A 59 -11.28 -28.02 -0.21
N HIS A 60 -11.32 -26.68 -0.31
CA HIS A 60 -12.13 -25.81 0.56
C HIS A 60 -13.10 -24.91 -0.24
N GLY A 61 -13.22 -25.14 -1.55
CA GLY A 61 -14.00 -24.29 -2.43
C GLY A 61 -13.48 -22.86 -2.53
N LEU A 62 -14.32 -21.97 -3.07
CA LEU A 62 -14.02 -20.54 -3.16
C LEU A 62 -13.91 -19.87 -1.77
N SER A 63 -14.66 -20.37 -0.77
CA SER A 63 -14.61 -19.85 0.59
C SER A 63 -13.21 -19.92 1.22
N GLY A 64 -12.45 -20.97 0.92
CA GLY A 64 -11.08 -21.14 1.41
C GLY A 64 -10.08 -20.14 0.82
N VAL A 65 -10.30 -19.68 -0.41
CA VAL A 65 -9.46 -18.64 -1.06
C VAL A 65 -9.73 -17.27 -0.47
N TYR A 66 -10.96 -17.00 0.00
CA TYR A 66 -11.38 -15.73 0.60
C TYR A 66 -11.28 -15.69 2.13
N ALA A 67 -10.86 -16.79 2.76
CA ALA A 67 -10.60 -16.84 4.20
C ALA A 67 -9.54 -15.80 4.60
N GLY A 68 -9.92 -14.84 5.45
CA GLY A 68 -9.06 -13.73 5.89
C GLY A 68 -9.26 -12.41 5.13
N CYS A 69 -10.12 -12.36 4.11
CA CYS A 69 -10.35 -11.14 3.32
C CYS A 69 -10.86 -9.97 4.17
N ALA A 70 -11.77 -10.23 5.12
CA ALA A 70 -12.26 -9.22 6.04
C ALA A 70 -11.15 -8.56 6.89
N ALA A 71 -10.14 -9.34 7.29
CA ALA A 71 -8.99 -8.80 8.03
C ALA A 71 -8.13 -7.86 7.16
N LEU A 72 -7.98 -8.19 5.87
CA LEU A 72 -7.29 -7.32 4.91
C LEU A 72 -8.07 -6.03 4.64
N VAL A 73 -9.38 -6.12 4.45
CA VAL A 73 -10.27 -4.96 4.25
C VAL A 73 -10.22 -4.04 5.48
N THR A 74 -10.32 -4.62 6.68
CA THR A 74 -10.27 -3.84 7.94
C THR A 74 -8.92 -3.14 8.11
N SER A 75 -7.82 -3.83 7.79
CA SER A 75 -6.47 -3.25 7.83
C SER A 75 -6.32 -2.09 6.83
N ASN A 76 -6.80 -2.25 5.60
CA ASN A 76 -6.78 -1.20 4.58
C ASN A 76 -7.66 0.00 4.96
N ALA A 77 -8.82 -0.26 5.60
CA ALA A 77 -9.71 0.78 6.10
C ALA A 77 -9.04 1.57 7.24
N ALA A 78 -8.43 0.90 8.21
CA ALA A 78 -7.71 1.53 9.32
C ALA A 78 -6.55 2.42 8.81
N LYS A 79 -5.76 1.90 7.87
CA LYS A 79 -4.69 2.63 7.18
C LYS A 79 -5.23 3.89 6.48
N SER A 80 -6.32 3.77 5.74
CA SER A 80 -6.94 4.88 5.01
C SER A 80 -7.51 5.94 5.96
N GLY A 81 -8.15 5.50 7.06
CA GLY A 81 -8.71 6.40 8.06
C GLY A 81 -7.64 7.25 8.76
N ILE A 82 -6.56 6.63 9.23
CA ILE A 82 -5.45 7.35 9.88
C ILE A 82 -4.79 8.32 8.91
N ARG A 83 -4.58 7.90 7.66
CA ARG A 83 -4.02 8.76 6.62
C ARG A 83 -4.91 9.98 6.37
N PHE A 84 -6.22 9.78 6.22
CA PHE A 84 -7.15 10.88 5.99
C PHE A 84 -7.21 11.83 7.18
N LEU A 85 -7.32 11.30 8.39
CA LEU A 85 -7.34 12.09 9.63
C LEU A 85 -6.08 12.94 9.77
N ALA A 86 -4.90 12.33 9.58
CA ALA A 86 -3.63 13.03 9.67
C ALA A 86 -3.48 14.08 8.56
N PHE A 87 -3.91 13.77 7.33
CA PHE A 87 -3.91 14.72 6.22
C PHE A 87 -4.78 15.94 6.53
N GLU A 88 -6.03 15.72 6.95
CA GLU A 88 -6.98 16.80 7.26
C GLU A 88 -6.50 17.63 8.46
N THR A 89 -6.03 16.99 9.53
CA THR A 89 -5.55 17.69 10.73
C THR A 89 -4.35 18.59 10.40
N THR A 90 -3.36 18.08 9.66
CA THR A 90 -2.20 18.88 9.26
C THR A 90 -2.61 19.98 8.29
N ARG A 91 -3.49 19.68 7.33
CA ARG A 91 -3.96 20.65 6.35
C ARG A 91 -4.66 21.83 7.02
N THR A 92 -5.59 21.57 7.94
CA THR A 92 -6.33 22.63 8.65
C THR A 92 -5.39 23.51 9.46
N ARG A 93 -4.43 22.91 10.18
CA ARG A 93 -3.42 23.67 10.93
C ARG A 93 -2.53 24.53 10.02
N LEU A 94 -2.10 24.00 8.88
CA LEU A 94 -1.28 24.75 7.92
C LEU A 94 -2.07 25.86 7.22
N ASP A 95 -3.36 25.63 6.92
CA ASP A 95 -4.26 26.63 6.36
C ASP A 95 -4.43 27.81 7.34
N GLU A 96 -4.62 27.53 8.64
CA GLU A 96 -4.68 28.51 9.72
C GLU A 96 -3.39 29.33 9.84
N MET A 97 -2.23 28.65 9.87
CA MET A 97 -0.93 29.31 9.96
C MET A 97 -0.59 30.17 8.73
N SER A 98 -1.07 29.78 7.56
CA SER A 98 -0.78 30.48 6.29
C SER A 98 -1.77 31.61 5.99
N GLY A 99 -2.79 31.83 6.85
CA GLY A 99 -3.83 32.82 6.62
C GLY A 99 -4.66 32.54 5.36
N THR A 100 -4.84 31.28 5.01
CA THR A 100 -5.46 30.89 3.73
C THR A 100 -6.95 31.24 3.73
N THR A 101 -7.33 32.20 2.89
CA THR A 101 -8.72 32.67 2.79
C THR A 101 -9.57 31.66 1.98
N PRO A 102 -10.82 31.35 2.37
CA PRO A 102 -11.71 30.52 1.57
C PRO A 102 -11.87 31.08 0.15
N GLY A 103 -11.53 30.29 -0.87
CA GLY A 103 -11.69 30.66 -2.29
C GLY A 103 -10.40 30.98 -3.05
N LYS A 104 -9.24 31.12 -2.38
CA LYS A 104 -7.94 31.20 -3.08
C LYS A 104 -7.36 29.80 -3.33
N PRO A 105 -6.65 29.58 -4.45
CA PRO A 105 -5.95 28.33 -4.69
C PRO A 105 -4.92 28.11 -3.57
N ARG A 106 -5.04 26.98 -2.87
CA ARG A 106 -4.10 26.59 -1.81
C ARG A 106 -2.71 26.45 -2.39
N ALA A 107 -1.70 26.90 -1.66
CA ALA A 107 -0.32 26.70 -2.06
C ALA A 107 0.01 25.21 -2.12
N ALA A 108 0.67 24.77 -3.19
CA ALA A 108 0.95 23.35 -3.42
C ALA A 108 1.74 22.70 -2.27
N TRP A 109 2.59 23.47 -1.59
CA TRP A 109 3.39 23.00 -0.46
C TRP A 109 2.53 22.53 0.73
N ILE A 110 1.35 23.13 0.96
CA ILE A 110 0.44 22.73 2.04
C ILE A 110 -0.03 21.29 1.83
N ASN A 111 -0.42 20.96 0.60
CA ASN A 111 -0.85 19.60 0.25
C ASN A 111 0.31 18.61 0.33
N VAL A 112 1.53 19.03 -0.03
CA VAL A 112 2.73 18.18 0.05
C VAL A 112 3.07 17.87 1.52
N ILE A 113 3.12 18.87 2.40
CA ILE A 113 3.41 18.67 3.83
C ILE A 113 2.30 17.87 4.50
N SER A 114 1.03 18.15 4.19
CA SER A 114 -0.11 17.38 4.69
C SER A 114 -0.01 15.92 4.24
N GLY A 115 0.33 15.67 2.98
CA GLY A 115 0.57 14.33 2.43
C GLY A 115 1.72 13.59 3.12
N LEU A 116 2.84 14.28 3.36
CA LEU A 116 3.99 13.70 4.06
C LEU A 116 3.66 13.36 5.50
N SER A 117 3.01 14.28 6.23
CA SER A 117 2.58 14.06 7.63
C SER A 117 1.62 12.88 7.75
N ALA A 118 0.69 12.75 6.80
CA ALA A 118 -0.22 11.62 6.73
C ALA A 118 0.52 10.31 6.50
N GLY A 119 1.52 10.30 5.60
CA GLY A 119 2.37 9.13 5.36
C GLY A 119 3.20 8.73 6.59
N VAL A 120 3.71 9.71 7.35
CA VAL A 120 4.45 9.47 8.61
C VAL A 120 3.53 8.88 9.67
N ALA A 121 2.36 9.49 9.90
CA ALA A 121 1.39 9.01 10.90
C ALA A 121 0.89 7.59 10.57
N GLU A 122 0.51 7.35 9.31
CA GLU A 122 0.14 6.03 8.79
C GLU A 122 1.25 5.00 9.05
N SER A 123 2.50 5.41 8.86
CA SER A 123 3.64 4.52 8.99
C SER A 123 3.96 4.15 10.42
N ILE A 124 3.88 5.11 11.34
CA ILE A 124 4.13 4.89 12.77
C ILE A 124 3.01 4.05 13.38
N LEU A 125 1.75 4.35 13.06
CA LEU A 125 0.60 3.79 13.77
C LEU A 125 0.11 2.47 13.19
N VAL A 126 0.27 2.23 11.89
CA VAL A 126 -0.32 1.06 11.21
C VAL A 126 0.74 0.22 10.52
N VAL A 127 1.54 0.84 9.65
CA VAL A 127 2.39 0.08 8.72
C VAL A 127 3.51 -0.63 9.45
N THR A 128 4.28 0.07 10.28
CA THR A 128 5.41 -0.52 11.00
C THR A 128 5.01 -1.66 11.94
N PRO A 129 4.03 -1.49 12.87
CA PRO A 129 3.61 -2.59 13.74
C PRO A 129 2.98 -3.75 12.95
N GLY A 130 2.16 -3.46 11.94
CA GLY A 130 1.51 -4.48 11.13
C GLY A 130 2.51 -5.32 10.32
N GLU A 131 3.53 -4.69 9.76
CA GLU A 131 4.57 -5.39 9.00
C GLU A 131 5.55 -6.14 9.89
N ALA A 132 5.88 -5.61 11.08
CA ALA A 132 6.69 -6.32 12.06
C ALA A 132 6.00 -7.64 12.47
N VAL A 133 4.72 -7.57 12.84
CA VAL A 133 3.92 -8.76 13.19
C VAL A 133 3.81 -9.72 12.00
N LYS A 134 3.48 -9.21 10.81
CA LYS A 134 3.36 -10.03 9.59
C LYS A 134 4.65 -10.76 9.26
N THR A 135 5.79 -10.08 9.33
CA THR A 135 7.09 -10.67 8.98
C THR A 135 7.46 -11.79 9.95
N LYS A 136 7.22 -11.60 11.24
CA LYS A 136 7.49 -12.63 12.26
C LYS A 136 6.53 -13.81 12.19
N MET A 137 5.26 -13.58 11.87
CA MET A 137 4.32 -14.67 11.63
C MET A 137 4.69 -15.50 10.40
N ILE A 138 5.16 -14.86 9.33
CA ILE A 138 5.64 -15.57 8.13
C ILE A 138 6.88 -16.39 8.46
N HIS A 139 7.84 -15.81 9.18
CA HIS A 139 9.06 -16.52 9.60
C HIS A 139 8.78 -17.65 10.61
N ALA A 140 7.90 -17.46 11.58
CA ALA A 140 7.55 -18.52 12.52
C ALA A 140 6.81 -19.68 11.82
N ALA A 141 6.14 -19.41 10.71
CA ALA A 141 5.55 -20.45 9.87
C ALA A 141 6.57 -21.12 8.92
N SER A 142 7.76 -20.54 8.74
CA SER A 142 8.89 -21.12 7.99
C SER A 142 9.73 -22.05 8.82
N THR A 143 9.87 -21.77 10.11
CA THR A 143 10.62 -22.62 11.03
C THR A 143 9.76 -23.85 11.36
N MET A 144 10.31 -25.07 11.19
CA MET A 144 9.57 -26.34 11.41
C MET A 144 9.19 -26.57 12.88
N ASP A 145 9.89 -25.90 13.79
CA ASP A 145 9.55 -25.86 15.21
C ASP A 145 8.42 -24.85 15.41
N GLY A 146 7.24 -25.33 15.83
CA GLY A 146 6.05 -24.53 16.08
C GLY A 146 6.29 -23.38 17.06
N GLY A 147 6.80 -22.27 16.54
CA GLY A 147 7.24 -21.13 17.34
C GLY A 147 6.08 -20.43 18.05
N PRO A 148 6.37 -19.47 18.93
CA PRO A 148 5.38 -18.78 19.76
C PRO A 148 4.36 -17.95 18.96
N TYR A 149 4.48 -17.88 17.63
CA TYR A 149 3.55 -17.18 16.74
C TYR A 149 2.65 -18.14 15.94
N THR A 150 2.86 -19.45 16.05
CA THR A 150 2.09 -20.49 15.35
C THR A 150 0.63 -20.51 15.82
N ASN A 151 -0.31 -20.64 14.87
CA ASN A 151 -1.77 -20.67 15.12
C ASN A 151 -2.38 -19.45 15.85
N ARG A 152 -1.66 -18.33 15.93
CA ARG A 152 -2.19 -17.08 16.52
C ARG A 152 -2.64 -16.10 15.44
N GLY A 153 -3.74 -15.39 15.72
CA GLY A 153 -4.17 -14.26 14.89
C GLY A 153 -3.20 -13.07 15.01
N PRO A 154 -3.30 -12.06 14.13
CA PRO A 154 -2.39 -10.90 14.12
C PRO A 154 -2.31 -10.16 15.46
N ILE A 155 -3.44 -10.04 16.16
CA ILE A 155 -3.51 -9.38 17.48
C ILE A 155 -2.80 -10.21 18.55
N GLY A 156 -2.97 -11.53 18.53
CA GLY A 156 -2.27 -12.44 19.44
C GLY A 156 -0.76 -12.45 19.19
N ALA A 157 -0.35 -12.42 17.92
CA ALA A 157 1.05 -12.31 17.54
C ALA A 157 1.67 -10.98 17.97
N ALA A 158 0.93 -9.86 17.89
CA ALA A 158 1.36 -8.57 18.43
C ALA A 158 1.59 -8.62 19.95
N GLY A 159 0.69 -9.26 20.70
CA GLY A 159 0.84 -9.44 22.15
C GLY A 159 2.07 -10.28 22.53
N VAL A 160 2.37 -11.33 21.76
CA VAL A 160 3.59 -12.15 21.95
C VAL A 160 4.84 -11.34 21.67
N LEU A 161 4.83 -10.58 20.58
CA LEU A 161 5.95 -9.71 20.21
C LEU A 161 6.26 -8.68 21.31
N VAL A 162 5.23 -8.03 21.84
CA VAL A 162 5.39 -7.07 22.94
C VAL A 162 5.94 -7.75 24.20
N ARG A 163 5.54 -8.99 24.49
CA ARG A 163 6.06 -9.74 25.64
C ARG A 163 7.52 -10.18 25.47
N GLN A 164 7.97 -10.46 24.23
CA GLN A 164 9.31 -10.97 23.95
C GLN A 164 10.34 -9.87 23.73
N GLU A 165 10.01 -8.84 22.94
CA GLU A 165 10.94 -7.79 22.53
C GLU A 165 10.54 -6.40 23.05
N GLY A 166 9.47 -6.34 23.84
CA GLY A 166 8.91 -5.08 24.32
C GLY A 166 8.17 -4.31 23.23
N VAL A 167 7.68 -3.15 23.63
CA VAL A 167 6.97 -2.20 22.75
C VAL A 167 7.87 -1.79 21.58
N ARG A 168 9.18 -1.63 21.79
CA ARG A 168 10.14 -1.25 20.75
C ARG A 168 10.23 -2.25 19.59
N GLY A 169 9.96 -3.54 19.83
CA GLY A 169 9.94 -4.57 18.79
C GLY A 169 8.91 -4.30 17.68
N LEU A 170 7.78 -3.64 18.00
CA LEU A 170 6.76 -3.24 17.02
C LEU A 170 7.23 -2.12 16.09
N TRP A 171 8.20 -1.30 16.51
CA TRP A 171 8.78 -0.23 15.70
C TRP A 171 10.18 -0.58 15.16
N SER A 172 10.58 -1.85 15.22
CA SER A 172 11.77 -2.34 14.54
C SER A 172 11.64 -2.09 13.02
N GLY A 173 12.58 -1.30 12.47
CA GLY A 173 12.54 -0.89 11.06
C GLY A 173 11.73 0.37 10.76
N LEU A 174 11.29 1.14 11.76
CA LEU A 174 10.57 2.42 11.55
C LEU A 174 11.36 3.39 10.66
N LEU A 175 12.67 3.56 10.91
CA LEU A 175 13.49 4.49 10.15
C LEU A 175 13.54 4.15 8.64
N PRO A 176 13.84 2.91 8.23
CA PRO A 176 13.68 2.48 6.83
C PRO A 176 12.28 2.75 6.24
N VAL A 177 11.21 2.53 7.02
CA VAL A 177 9.83 2.81 6.57
C VAL A 177 9.62 4.31 6.35
N LEU A 178 10.07 5.16 7.27
CA LEU A 178 9.95 6.61 7.13
C LEU A 178 10.75 7.13 5.94
N CYS A 179 12.00 6.68 5.77
CA CYS A 179 12.81 7.03 4.61
C CYS A 179 12.12 6.61 3.31
N LYS A 180 11.60 5.38 3.24
CA LYS A 180 10.84 4.90 2.09
C LYS A 180 9.64 5.82 1.77
N GLN A 181 8.88 6.24 2.77
CA GLN A 181 7.69 7.07 2.56
C GLN A 181 8.05 8.50 2.16
N GLY A 182 9.11 9.05 2.75
CA GLY A 182 9.70 10.32 2.34
C GLY A 182 10.12 10.27 0.87
N THR A 183 10.89 9.26 0.48
CA THR A 183 11.30 9.04 -0.92
C THR A 183 10.12 8.83 -1.84
N ASN A 184 9.12 8.04 -1.43
CA ASN A 184 7.91 7.83 -2.22
C ASN A 184 7.18 9.14 -2.50
N SER A 185 7.06 10.01 -1.49
CA SER A 185 6.38 11.29 -1.64
C SER A 185 7.19 12.23 -2.51
N ALA A 186 8.47 12.43 -2.18
CA ALA A 186 9.35 13.34 -2.91
C ALA A 186 9.46 12.98 -4.39
N VAL A 187 9.86 11.74 -4.70
CA VAL A 187 10.11 11.33 -6.09
C VAL A 187 8.82 11.31 -6.89
N ARG A 188 7.72 10.81 -6.31
CA ARG A 188 6.44 10.74 -7.04
C ARG A 188 5.94 12.13 -7.42
N PHE A 189 5.94 13.08 -6.48
CA PHE A 189 5.44 14.42 -6.76
C PHE A 189 6.38 15.20 -7.68
N THR A 190 7.69 15.15 -7.44
CA THR A 190 8.66 15.86 -8.28
C THR A 190 8.66 15.31 -9.70
N THR A 191 8.75 13.98 -9.88
CA THR A 191 8.73 13.38 -11.21
C THR A 191 7.40 13.63 -11.92
N PHE A 192 6.27 13.55 -11.22
CA PHE A 192 4.98 13.85 -11.82
C PHE A 192 4.89 15.32 -12.27
N ALA A 193 5.28 16.26 -11.43
CA ALA A 193 5.26 17.69 -11.76
C ALA A 193 6.18 18.02 -12.95
N MET A 194 7.42 17.50 -12.94
CA MET A 194 8.37 17.70 -14.04
C MET A 194 7.87 17.11 -15.36
N LEU A 195 7.25 15.93 -15.31
CA LEU A 195 6.68 15.30 -16.50
C LEU A 195 5.46 16.06 -17.01
N GLN A 196 4.60 16.54 -16.11
CA GLN A 196 3.43 17.32 -16.48
C GLN A 196 3.81 18.66 -17.13
N GLU A 197 4.78 19.37 -16.56
CA GLU A 197 5.29 20.64 -17.13
C GLU A 197 5.88 20.44 -18.53
N ARG A 198 6.67 19.37 -18.73
CA ARG A 198 7.21 19.03 -20.05
C ARG A 198 6.13 18.68 -21.06
N VAL A 199 5.12 17.92 -20.67
CA VAL A 199 3.99 17.58 -21.56
C VAL A 199 3.16 18.81 -21.88
N ALA A 200 2.90 19.69 -20.93
CA ALA A 200 2.20 20.95 -21.18
C ALA A 200 2.95 21.84 -22.17
N GLY A 201 4.29 21.86 -22.10
CA GLY A 201 5.13 22.60 -23.04
C GLY A 201 5.15 22.03 -24.46
N TRP A 202 5.21 20.70 -24.62
CA TRP A 202 5.32 20.06 -25.94
C TRP A 202 3.97 19.77 -26.60
N TRP A 203 2.96 19.40 -25.80
CA TRP A 203 1.60 19.10 -26.24
C TRP A 203 0.54 19.76 -25.34
N PRO A 204 0.27 21.06 -25.54
CA PRO A 204 -0.73 21.80 -24.77
C PRO A 204 -2.14 21.19 -24.85
N ARG A 205 -2.48 20.52 -25.96
CA ARG A 205 -3.78 19.86 -26.17
C ARG A 205 -3.99 18.61 -25.30
N LEU A 206 -2.91 18.05 -24.74
CA LEU A 206 -2.95 16.83 -23.92
C LEU A 206 -2.83 17.14 -22.42
N ASP A 207 -2.59 18.39 -22.05
CA ASP A 207 -2.46 18.79 -20.64
C ASP A 207 -3.78 18.57 -19.89
N GLY A 208 -3.66 18.06 -18.66
CA GLY A 208 -4.81 17.74 -17.81
C GLY A 208 -5.73 16.60 -18.29
N GLY A 209 -5.44 15.97 -19.43
CA GLY A 209 -6.19 14.81 -19.92
C GLY A 209 -6.10 13.62 -18.95
N ILE A 210 -7.19 12.87 -18.78
CA ILE A 210 -7.23 11.67 -17.90
C ILE A 210 -6.17 10.65 -18.35
N GLY A 211 -6.06 10.40 -19.65
CA GLY A 211 -5.07 9.48 -20.23
C GLY A 211 -3.63 9.96 -20.01
N THR A 212 -3.37 11.25 -20.23
CA THR A 212 -2.06 11.87 -19.98
C THR A 212 -1.67 11.75 -18.51
N THR A 213 -2.57 12.14 -17.61
CA THR A 213 -2.38 12.04 -16.16
C THR A 213 -2.09 10.61 -15.72
N LEU A 214 -2.76 9.62 -16.32
CA LEU A 214 -2.53 8.20 -16.06
C LEU A 214 -1.11 7.78 -16.49
N VAL A 215 -0.69 8.14 -17.70
CA VAL A 215 0.63 7.79 -18.23
C VAL A 215 1.75 8.46 -17.41
N LEU A 216 1.62 9.76 -17.12
CA LEU A 216 2.59 10.47 -16.27
C LEU A 216 2.61 9.93 -14.84
N GLY A 217 1.44 9.54 -14.31
CA GLY A 217 1.30 8.84 -13.04
C GLY A 217 1.99 7.47 -13.04
N GLY A 218 1.88 6.71 -14.14
CA GLY A 218 2.55 5.43 -14.32
C GLY A 218 4.06 5.57 -14.36
N ILE A 219 4.58 6.48 -15.19
CA ILE A 219 6.02 6.75 -15.34
C ILE A 219 6.61 7.23 -14.01
N SER A 220 5.98 8.21 -13.35
CA SER A 220 6.41 8.67 -12.03
C SER A 220 6.39 7.54 -10.99
N GLY A 221 5.42 6.63 -11.07
CA GLY A 221 5.34 5.41 -10.27
C GLY A 221 6.56 4.50 -10.44
N VAL A 222 7.04 4.31 -11.67
CA VAL A 222 8.25 3.51 -11.96
C VAL A 222 9.48 4.14 -11.30
N PHE A 223 9.73 5.43 -11.50
CA PHE A 223 10.84 6.13 -10.86
C PHE A 223 10.77 6.05 -9.33
N THR A 224 9.56 6.19 -8.79
CA THR A 224 9.30 6.08 -7.35
C THR A 224 9.65 4.69 -6.82
N VAL A 225 9.32 3.64 -7.55
CA VAL A 225 9.70 2.26 -7.18
C VAL A 225 11.22 2.12 -7.14
N TYR A 226 11.94 2.54 -8.18
CA TYR A 226 13.39 2.44 -8.23
C TYR A 226 14.08 3.24 -7.12
N ALA A 227 13.58 4.42 -6.77
CA ALA A 227 14.14 5.24 -5.70
C ALA A 227 13.86 4.67 -4.29
N SER A 228 12.69 4.06 -4.10
CA SER A 228 12.29 3.49 -2.79
C SER A 228 12.75 2.04 -2.56
N MET A 229 13.22 1.35 -3.60
CA MET A 229 13.73 -0.04 -3.56
C MET A 229 14.79 -0.30 -2.47
N PRO A 230 15.84 0.54 -2.33
CA PRO A 230 16.89 0.29 -1.34
C PRO A 230 16.34 0.26 0.09
N PHE A 231 15.44 1.18 0.41
CA PHE A 231 14.81 1.24 1.73
C PHE A 231 13.90 0.04 2.00
N ASP A 232 13.21 -0.48 0.97
CA ASP A 232 12.42 -1.70 1.08
C ASP A 232 13.28 -2.94 1.35
N ASN A 233 14.42 -3.05 0.67
CA ASN A 233 15.35 -4.15 0.90
C ASN A 233 16.01 -4.08 2.29
N ILE A 234 16.42 -2.89 2.74
CA ILE A 234 16.99 -2.72 4.09
C ILE A 234 15.93 -3.05 5.17
N LYS A 235 14.73 -2.49 5.03
CA LYS A 235 13.61 -2.74 5.94
C LYS A 235 13.31 -4.24 6.07
N THR A 236 13.16 -4.94 4.95
CA THR A 236 12.81 -6.37 4.95
C THR A 236 13.90 -7.22 5.58
N ARG A 237 15.18 -6.84 5.47
CA ARG A 237 16.30 -7.49 6.17
C ARG A 237 16.32 -7.19 7.66
N MET A 238 16.04 -5.96 8.06
CA MET A 238 15.96 -5.55 9.47
C MET A 238 14.77 -6.15 10.21
N GLN A 239 13.67 -6.47 9.53
CA GLN A 239 12.47 -7.05 10.15
C GLN A 239 12.48 -8.58 10.20
N ARG A 240 13.58 -9.23 9.78
CA ARG A 240 13.75 -10.69 9.92
C ARG A 240 13.92 -11.06 11.40
N VAL A 241 13.47 -12.26 11.76
CA VAL A 241 13.59 -12.78 13.14
C VAL A 241 15.06 -12.94 13.53
N ASP A 242 15.91 -13.38 12.59
CA ASP A 242 17.36 -13.51 12.82
C ASP A 242 18.15 -12.23 12.49
N SER A 243 17.53 -11.05 12.56
CA SER A 243 18.24 -9.82 12.22
C SER A 243 19.36 -9.54 13.24
N GLN A 244 20.61 -9.66 12.82
CA GLN A 244 21.79 -9.27 13.61
C GLN A 244 22.15 -7.78 13.43
N TYR A 245 21.26 -7.01 12.79
CA TYR A 245 21.54 -5.62 12.43
C TYR A 245 21.14 -4.66 13.55
N THR A 246 22.09 -3.82 13.97
CA THR A 246 21.87 -2.81 15.01
C THR A 246 21.11 -1.59 14.51
N GLY A 247 21.11 -1.35 13.19
CA GLY A 247 20.43 -0.21 12.57
C GLY A 247 20.44 -0.23 11.05
N MET A 248 19.78 0.77 10.46
CA MET A 248 19.64 0.90 9.00
C MET A 248 20.99 1.03 8.28
N LEU A 249 21.90 1.85 8.81
CA LEU A 249 23.22 2.08 8.21
C LEU A 249 24.11 0.85 8.32
N ASP A 250 24.02 0.13 9.44
CA ASP A 250 24.73 -1.13 9.65
C ASP A 250 24.25 -2.20 8.66
N CYS A 251 22.93 -2.38 8.54
CA CYS A 251 22.32 -3.25 7.53
C CYS A 251 22.74 -2.87 6.10
N ALA A 252 22.75 -1.58 5.77
CA ALA A 252 23.15 -1.10 4.45
C ALA A 252 24.63 -1.39 4.16
N ARG A 253 25.52 -1.12 5.13
CA ARG A 253 26.96 -1.36 4.99
C ARG A 253 27.28 -2.84 4.85
N GLN A 254 26.67 -3.69 5.67
CA GLN A 254 26.86 -5.14 5.60
C GLN A 254 26.30 -5.72 4.30
N THR A 255 25.12 -5.27 3.87
CA THR A 255 24.53 -5.69 2.59
C THR A 255 25.42 -5.28 1.41
N LEU A 256 25.95 -4.06 1.41
CA LEU A 256 26.85 -3.60 0.36
C LEU A 256 28.14 -4.42 0.29
N ARG A 257 28.70 -4.80 1.44
CA ARG A 257 29.92 -5.62 1.52
C ARG A 257 29.71 -7.08 1.12
N ALA A 258 28.58 -7.67 1.51
CA ALA A 258 28.32 -9.09 1.28
C ALA A 258 27.67 -9.38 -0.08
N ASP A 259 26.69 -8.59 -0.49
CA ASP A 259 25.86 -8.85 -1.67
C ASP A 259 26.10 -7.86 -2.84
N GLY A 260 26.86 -6.78 -2.59
CA GLY A 260 27.12 -5.71 -3.56
C GLY A 260 25.95 -4.74 -3.76
N ILE A 261 26.13 -3.77 -4.65
CA ILE A 261 25.14 -2.69 -4.89
C ILE A 261 23.84 -3.19 -5.55
N GLY A 262 23.92 -4.26 -6.36
CA GLY A 262 22.75 -4.86 -7.01
C GLY A 262 21.74 -5.46 -6.01
N ALA A 263 22.18 -5.75 -4.78
CA ALA A 263 21.34 -6.28 -3.72
C ALA A 263 20.15 -5.38 -3.36
N PHE A 264 20.32 -4.06 -3.47
CA PHE A 264 19.31 -3.07 -3.12
C PHE A 264 18.14 -2.99 -4.12
N TRP A 265 18.31 -3.53 -5.33
CA TRP A 265 17.27 -3.58 -6.37
C TRP A 265 16.79 -4.99 -6.68
N ARG A 266 17.29 -6.01 -5.95
CA ARG A 266 16.72 -7.37 -6.03
C ARG A 266 15.24 -7.30 -5.65
N GLY A 267 14.37 -7.83 -6.51
CA GLY A 267 12.92 -7.79 -6.32
C GLY A 267 12.18 -6.60 -6.96
N THR A 268 12.87 -5.73 -7.71
CA THR A 268 12.23 -4.61 -8.42
C THR A 268 11.18 -5.07 -9.43
N SER A 269 11.51 -6.06 -10.28
CA SER A 269 10.61 -6.57 -11.32
C SER A 269 9.27 -7.09 -10.78
N PRO A 270 9.23 -8.00 -9.77
CA PRO A 270 7.95 -8.44 -9.21
C PRO A 270 7.18 -7.31 -8.52
N ARG A 271 7.86 -6.28 -7.98
CA ARG A 271 7.18 -5.09 -7.43
C ARG A 271 6.54 -4.23 -8.53
N LEU A 272 7.23 -4.00 -9.65
CA LEU A 272 6.68 -3.26 -10.79
C LEU A 272 5.47 -3.98 -11.39
N VAL A 273 5.57 -5.29 -11.63
CA VAL A 273 4.45 -6.08 -12.14
C VAL A 273 3.21 -5.97 -11.25
N ARG A 274 3.40 -6.11 -9.93
CA ARG A 274 2.30 -5.93 -8.95
C ARG A 274 1.70 -4.53 -9.03
N LEU A 275 2.51 -3.48 -9.12
CA LEU A 275 2.04 -2.10 -9.18
C LEU A 275 1.19 -1.86 -10.43
N THR A 276 1.64 -2.32 -11.59
CA THR A 276 0.93 -2.18 -12.86
C THR A 276 -0.41 -2.91 -12.84
N LEU A 277 -0.41 -4.18 -12.39
CA LEU A 277 -1.64 -4.98 -12.27
C LEU A 277 -2.64 -4.36 -11.30
N SER A 278 -2.18 -3.96 -10.11
CA SER A 278 -3.04 -3.33 -9.09
C SER A 278 -3.67 -2.06 -9.64
N SER A 279 -2.87 -1.18 -10.25
CA SER A 279 -3.35 0.10 -10.79
C SER A 279 -4.36 -0.09 -11.93
N GLY A 280 -4.13 -1.06 -12.81
CA GLY A 280 -5.07 -1.39 -13.88
C GLY A 280 -6.41 -1.87 -13.34
N ILE A 281 -6.40 -2.79 -12.36
CA ILE A 281 -7.61 -3.31 -11.74
C ILE A 281 -8.39 -2.20 -11.04
N THR A 282 -7.74 -1.39 -10.20
CA THR A 282 -8.41 -0.28 -9.48
C THR A 282 -9.07 0.68 -10.46
N PHE A 283 -8.37 1.04 -11.54
CA PHE A 283 -8.90 1.97 -12.53
C PHE A 283 -10.12 1.42 -13.27
N THR A 284 -10.03 0.18 -13.77
CA THR A 284 -11.15 -0.46 -14.46
C THR A 284 -12.37 -0.58 -13.55
N VAL A 285 -12.18 -1.01 -12.30
CA VAL A 285 -13.27 -1.14 -11.33
C VAL A 285 -13.87 0.22 -10.98
N TYR A 286 -13.04 1.22 -10.71
CA TYR A 286 -13.49 2.58 -10.41
C TYR A 286 -14.35 3.16 -11.53
N GLU A 287 -13.92 3.03 -12.80
CA GLU A 287 -14.70 3.52 -13.93
C GLU A 287 -16.06 2.82 -14.03
N GLN A 288 -16.10 1.49 -13.86
CA GLN A 288 -17.36 0.74 -13.92
C GLN A 288 -18.31 1.12 -12.79
N VAL A 289 -17.80 1.28 -11.57
CA VAL A 289 -18.61 1.70 -10.41
C VAL A 289 -19.16 3.11 -10.60
N VAL A 290 -18.35 4.06 -11.08
CA VAL A 290 -18.82 5.42 -11.36
C VAL A 290 -19.88 5.44 -12.47
N ARG A 291 -19.70 4.64 -13.53
CA ARG A 291 -20.70 4.51 -14.61
C ARG A 291 -22.03 3.98 -14.05
N LEU A 292 -21.98 2.92 -13.23
CA LEU A 292 -23.15 2.32 -12.61
C LEU A 292 -23.89 3.29 -11.67
N ILE A 293 -23.15 4.02 -10.82
CA ILE A 293 -23.74 5.02 -9.92
C ILE A 293 -24.43 6.12 -10.73
N LYS A 294 -23.76 6.67 -11.76
CA LYS A 294 -24.36 7.70 -12.62
C LYS A 294 -25.59 7.19 -13.37
N SER A 295 -25.56 5.96 -13.89
CA SER A 295 -26.71 5.35 -14.54
C SER A 295 -27.85 5.03 -13.58
N ALA A 296 -27.59 4.86 -12.28
CA ALA A 296 -28.61 4.70 -11.25
C ALA A 296 -29.15 6.03 -10.72
N SER A 297 -28.38 7.12 -10.81
CA SER A 297 -28.82 8.48 -10.48
C SER A 297 -29.72 9.12 -11.55
N LEU A 298 -29.56 8.73 -12.82
CA LEU A 298 -30.38 9.20 -13.96
C LEU A 298 -31.86 8.73 -13.93
N PRO A 299 -32.24 7.50 -13.56
CA PRO A 299 -33.64 7.07 -13.51
C PRO A 299 -34.46 7.72 -12.39
N ALA A 300 -33.83 8.20 -11.31
CA ALA A 300 -34.51 8.91 -10.22
C ALA A 300 -34.87 10.37 -10.58
N ALA A 301 -34.05 11.04 -11.42
CA ALA A 301 -34.34 12.41 -11.86
C ALA A 301 -35.48 12.46 -12.90
N ALA A 302 -35.62 11.42 -13.73
CA ALA A 302 -36.69 11.33 -14.73
C ALA A 302 -38.07 11.03 -14.13
N SER A 303 -38.13 10.47 -12.91
CA SER A 303 -39.38 10.20 -12.19
C SER A 303 -39.83 11.35 -11.28
N ALA A 304 -38.93 12.27 -10.90
CA ALA A 304 -39.25 13.47 -10.13
C ALA A 304 -39.72 14.68 -10.99
N GLN A 305 -39.61 14.60 -12.33
CA GLN A 305 -40.13 15.61 -13.27
C GLN A 305 -41.54 15.27 -13.83
N ARG A 306 -42.19 14.22 -13.33
CA ARG A 306 -43.54 13.78 -13.73
C ARG A 306 -44.59 13.89 -12.62
N LEU A 307 -44.34 14.71 -11.59
CA LEU A 307 -45.32 15.14 -10.59
C LEU A 307 -45.31 16.67 -10.56
#